data_AF-A0A357I0R3-F1
#
_entry.id   AF-A0A357I0R3-F1
#
_cell.length_a   1.000
_cell.length_b   1.000
_cell.length_c   1.000
_cell.angle_alpha   90.00
_cell.angle_beta   90.00
_cell.angle_gamma   90.00
#
_symmetry.space_group_name_H-M   'P 1'
#
loop_
_entity.id
_entity.type
_entity.pdbx_description
1 polymer ?
#
loop_
_entity_poly.entity_id
_entity_poly.type
_entity_poly.pdbx_seq_one_letter_code
_entity_poly.pdbx_strand_id
1 'polypeptide(L)'
;MAWRIADYIERGEIDNRTKGQVVGQLWLNGIEEPIILELTGNPYRDLAGQRLRFKNPKPKPMPEDLRDFAREQTGVVGDITAARKVKILEIEDDELEHDYTNKIPMPYHWGNCLYLEWHSVRNGRVVIEAADYELVVEPEAVWQMSEAEEADQLQANARAMIHFMDQLVEAADPEDDDEDSPQSEIEAKADADTARSDLLNDRVIERLKQDENANAEDYFRILEEERERMRLERGEFELDPFKQKNAAEQDAVIDAQNADFEEAMAKEGEPPEMEPDPLYEQCRELGERIQEDIEHNDWLPEGAQEEHPLNALRHGTWFASAKLAGALNGRVDEWPPHPLFAGDCLVRLKKARGYLKDALAALDAVEGEKLTGPDWTPPIREELQYVLHEVKGFINEVRDVLRWEEGKQ
;
A
#
# COMPACT_ATOMS: atom_id res chain seq x y z
N MET A 1 1.63 -3.06 -11.89
CA MET A 1 1.04 -4.13 -12.73
C MET A 1 1.81 -4.22 -14.06
N ALA A 2 1.84 -5.38 -14.72
CA ALA A 2 2.58 -5.58 -15.98
C ALA A 2 1.71 -6.34 -17.00
N TRP A 3 1.79 -5.94 -18.26
CA TRP A 3 1.16 -6.68 -19.37
C TRP A 3 1.92 -7.98 -19.61
N ARG A 4 1.22 -9.11 -19.52
CA ARG A 4 1.77 -10.44 -19.82
C ARG A 4 1.09 -11.00 -21.05
N ILE A 5 1.82 -11.04 -22.16
CA ILE A 5 1.25 -11.36 -23.48
C ILE A 5 1.84 -12.62 -24.11
N ALA A 6 2.69 -13.36 -23.39
CA ALA A 6 3.38 -14.55 -23.89
C ALA A 6 2.41 -15.59 -24.47
N ASP A 7 1.29 -15.86 -23.80
CA ASP A 7 0.30 -16.85 -24.26
C ASP A 7 -0.29 -16.54 -25.64
N TYR A 8 -0.32 -15.27 -26.03
CA TYR A 8 -1.01 -14.80 -27.24
C TYR A 8 -0.09 -14.58 -28.43
N ILE A 9 1.22 -14.58 -28.23
CA ILE A 9 2.19 -14.40 -29.33
C ILE A 9 2.24 -15.68 -30.16
N GLU A 10 2.08 -15.56 -31.48
CA GLU A 10 2.33 -16.64 -32.43
C GLU A 10 3.82 -16.74 -32.75
N ARG A 11 4.44 -15.60 -33.00
CA ARG A 11 5.87 -15.46 -33.32
C ARG A 11 6.34 -14.04 -33.08
N GLY A 12 7.63 -13.89 -32.90
CA GLY A 12 8.24 -12.58 -32.76
C GLY A 12 9.67 -12.54 -33.27
N GLU A 13 10.14 -11.32 -33.44
CA GLU A 13 11.50 -11.04 -33.83
C GLU A 13 12.00 -9.81 -33.08
N ILE A 14 13.22 -9.91 -32.56
CA ILE A 14 13.95 -8.86 -31.86
C ILE A 14 15.32 -8.72 -32.51
N ASP A 15 15.72 -7.49 -32.79
CA ASP A 15 16.98 -7.15 -33.45
C ASP A 15 17.72 -6.06 -32.67
N ASN A 16 18.92 -6.39 -32.22
CA ASN A 16 19.82 -5.49 -31.52
C ASN A 16 21.17 -5.33 -32.24
N ARG A 17 21.22 -5.57 -33.56
CA ARG A 17 22.45 -5.41 -34.35
C ARG A 17 22.96 -3.96 -34.37
N THR A 18 22.08 -2.99 -34.09
CA THR A 18 22.44 -1.60 -33.80
C THR A 18 22.59 -1.42 -32.29
N LYS A 19 23.80 -1.15 -31.81
CA LYS A 19 24.06 -0.92 -30.38
C LYS A 19 23.25 0.27 -29.85
N GLY A 20 22.62 0.06 -28.69
CA GLY A 20 21.77 1.03 -28.00
C GLY A 20 20.33 1.07 -28.51
N GLN A 21 19.96 0.21 -29.46
CA GLN A 21 18.62 0.15 -30.03
C GLN A 21 18.15 -1.30 -30.15
N VAL A 22 16.90 -1.54 -29.75
CA VAL A 22 16.21 -2.80 -29.99
C VAL A 22 14.99 -2.52 -30.84
N VAL A 23 14.94 -3.11 -32.03
CA VAL A 23 13.76 -3.05 -32.90
C VAL A 23 13.16 -4.44 -33.06
N GLY A 24 11.86 -4.53 -33.28
CA GLY A 24 11.22 -5.83 -33.36
C GLY A 24 9.81 -5.82 -33.90
N GLN A 25 9.30 -7.02 -34.15
CA GLN A 25 7.92 -7.24 -34.59
C GLN A 25 7.35 -8.45 -33.85
N LEU A 26 6.15 -8.31 -33.29
CA LEU A 26 5.42 -9.38 -32.61
C LEU A 26 4.09 -9.62 -33.32
N TRP A 27 3.80 -10.87 -33.67
CA TRP A 27 2.52 -11.27 -34.24
C TRP A 27 1.70 -11.97 -33.16
N LEU A 28 0.51 -11.45 -32.88
CA LEU A 28 -0.42 -11.98 -31.90
C LEU A 28 -1.55 -12.76 -32.58
N ASN A 29 -1.96 -13.86 -31.96
CA ASN A 29 -3.03 -14.71 -32.49
C ASN A 29 -4.38 -13.97 -32.42
N GLY A 30 -4.97 -13.74 -33.58
CA GLY A 30 -6.20 -12.96 -33.74
C GLY A 30 -6.00 -11.49 -34.09
N ILE A 31 -4.76 -11.02 -34.30
CA ILE A 31 -4.47 -9.66 -34.77
C ILE A 31 -3.73 -9.74 -36.12
N GLU A 32 -4.28 -9.11 -37.15
CA GLU A 32 -3.71 -9.15 -38.51
C GLU A 32 -2.38 -8.38 -38.63
N GLU A 33 -2.28 -7.23 -37.96
CA GLU A 33 -1.09 -6.37 -38.01
C GLU A 33 -0.13 -6.66 -36.85
N PRO A 34 1.19 -6.72 -37.09
CA PRO A 34 2.16 -6.93 -36.02
C PRO A 34 2.26 -5.71 -35.11
N ILE A 35 2.62 -5.97 -33.85
CA ILE A 35 3.14 -4.94 -32.94
C ILE A 35 4.56 -4.62 -33.37
N ILE A 36 4.87 -3.34 -33.50
CA ILE A 36 6.19 -2.81 -33.84
C ILE A 36 6.88 -2.33 -32.56
N LEU A 37 8.10 -2.80 -32.33
CA LEU A 37 8.93 -2.39 -31.20
C LEU A 37 10.04 -1.46 -31.68
N GLU A 38 10.18 -0.31 -31.02
CA GLU A 38 11.27 0.65 -31.18
C GLU A 38 11.75 1.10 -29.78
N LEU A 39 12.73 0.40 -29.24
CA LEU A 39 13.17 0.56 -27.86
C LEU A 39 14.61 1.08 -27.78
N THR A 40 14.87 1.91 -26.79
CA THR A 40 16.21 2.41 -26.47
C THR A 40 16.85 1.52 -25.41
N GLY A 41 18.08 1.04 -25.67
CA GLY A 41 18.84 0.18 -24.77
C GLY A 41 19.37 -1.08 -25.45
N ASN A 42 19.87 -2.04 -24.66
CA ASN A 42 20.40 -3.31 -25.16
C ASN A 42 19.87 -4.49 -24.32
N PRO A 43 19.73 -5.68 -24.93
CA PRO A 43 19.55 -6.92 -24.20
C PRO A 43 20.81 -7.34 -23.48
N TYR A 44 20.71 -8.41 -22.69
CA TYR A 44 21.85 -9.04 -22.05
C TYR A 44 22.81 -9.65 -23.08
N ARG A 45 24.01 -9.99 -22.58
CA ARG A 45 25.15 -10.43 -23.37
C ARG A 45 24.85 -11.60 -24.30
N ASP A 46 23.88 -12.45 -23.96
CA ASP A 46 23.48 -13.62 -24.75
C ASP A 46 22.70 -13.27 -26.03
N LEU A 47 22.16 -12.05 -26.14
CA LEU A 47 21.44 -11.56 -27.32
C LEU A 47 22.02 -10.24 -27.88
N ALA A 48 23.04 -9.68 -27.22
CA ALA A 48 23.68 -8.44 -27.61
C ALA A 48 24.25 -8.52 -29.02
N GLY A 49 23.89 -7.56 -29.88
CA GLY A 49 24.35 -7.51 -31.26
C GLY A 49 23.80 -8.58 -32.18
N GLN A 50 22.76 -9.31 -31.76
CA GLN A 50 22.15 -10.39 -32.52
C GLN A 50 20.69 -10.08 -32.88
N ARG A 51 20.17 -10.90 -33.78
CA ARG A 51 18.74 -10.98 -34.10
C ARG A 51 18.21 -12.32 -33.58
N LEU A 52 17.17 -12.23 -32.76
CA LEU A 52 16.42 -13.36 -32.22
C LEU A 52 15.09 -13.46 -32.97
N ARG A 53 14.76 -14.67 -33.42
CA ARG A 53 13.40 -15.03 -33.83
C ARG A 53 12.88 -16.07 -32.87
N PHE A 54 11.60 -15.99 -32.55
CA PHE A 54 10.95 -16.98 -31.71
C PHE A 54 9.55 -17.30 -32.20
N LYS A 55 9.09 -18.49 -31.88
CA LYS A 55 7.76 -18.98 -32.23
C LYS A 55 7.15 -19.71 -31.04
N ASN A 56 5.89 -19.37 -30.75
CA ASN A 56 5.09 -20.11 -29.78
C ASN A 56 4.49 -21.34 -30.46
N PRO A 57 4.70 -22.56 -29.94
CA PRO A 57 4.11 -23.77 -30.52
C PRO A 57 2.59 -23.86 -30.29
N LYS A 58 2.05 -23.22 -29.25
CA LYS A 58 0.64 -23.31 -28.82
C LYS A 58 0.04 -21.93 -28.50
N PRO A 59 -0.07 -21.00 -29.47
CA PRO A 59 -0.59 -19.66 -29.20
C PRO A 59 -2.09 -19.69 -28.89
N LYS A 60 -2.49 -19.08 -27.77
CA LYS A 60 -3.89 -18.88 -27.40
C LYS A 60 -4.47 -17.67 -28.15
N PRO A 61 -5.77 -17.67 -28.50
CA PRO A 61 -6.40 -16.50 -29.08
C PRO A 61 -6.40 -15.34 -28.07
N MET A 62 -6.14 -14.12 -28.54
CA MET A 62 -6.12 -12.95 -27.66
C MET A 62 -7.53 -12.61 -27.14
N PRO A 63 -7.70 -12.41 -25.81
CA PRO A 63 -8.94 -11.91 -25.20
C PRO A 63 -9.36 -10.56 -25.77
N GLU A 64 -10.67 -10.30 -25.78
CA GLU A 64 -11.25 -9.10 -26.39
C GLU A 64 -10.90 -7.81 -25.61
N ASP A 65 -10.77 -7.96 -24.30
CA ASP A 65 -10.33 -7.01 -23.28
C ASP A 65 -8.83 -6.64 -23.37
N LEU A 66 -8.01 -7.40 -24.09
CA LEU A 66 -6.59 -7.07 -24.32
C LEU A 66 -6.33 -6.43 -25.70
N ARG A 67 -7.39 -6.17 -26.49
CA ARG A 67 -7.27 -5.55 -27.84
C ARG A 67 -6.81 -4.09 -27.83
N ASP A 68 -6.93 -3.40 -26.69
CA ASP A 68 -6.46 -2.02 -26.53
C ASP A 68 -4.93 -1.90 -26.36
N PHE A 69 -4.20 -3.03 -26.43
CA PHE A 69 -2.75 -3.05 -26.45
C PHE A 69 -2.20 -2.26 -27.65
N ALA A 70 -1.30 -1.30 -27.41
CA ALA A 70 -0.84 -0.42 -28.47
C ALA A 70 0.01 -1.18 -29.49
N ARG A 71 -0.23 -0.92 -30.79
CA ARG A 71 0.54 -1.55 -31.88
C ARG A 71 1.95 -1.01 -32.00
N GLU A 72 2.16 0.25 -31.65
CA GLU A 72 3.47 0.88 -31.65
C GLU A 72 3.99 0.94 -30.21
N GLN A 73 5.09 0.24 -29.96
CA GLN A 73 5.74 0.18 -28.67
C GLN A 73 7.05 0.95 -28.74
N THR A 74 7.02 2.17 -28.24
CA THR A 74 8.21 2.98 -27.98
C THR A 74 8.52 2.99 -26.49
N GLY A 75 9.80 2.98 -26.14
CA GLY A 75 10.17 2.91 -24.73
C GLY A 75 11.63 2.58 -24.48
N VAL A 76 11.89 2.13 -23.25
CA VAL A 76 13.23 1.73 -22.78
C VAL A 76 13.25 0.23 -22.55
N VAL A 77 14.35 -0.40 -22.97
CA VAL A 77 14.62 -1.82 -22.73
C VAL A 77 14.77 -2.06 -21.23
N GLY A 78 14.02 -3.05 -20.71
CA GLY A 78 14.28 -3.65 -19.41
C GLY A 78 15.13 -4.91 -19.60
N ASP A 79 14.79 -5.99 -18.90
CA ASP A 79 15.53 -7.24 -19.02
C ASP A 79 15.15 -8.00 -20.29
N ILE A 80 16.10 -8.19 -21.19
CA ILE A 80 15.94 -9.00 -22.40
C ILE A 80 17.04 -10.07 -22.44
N THR A 81 16.66 -11.35 -22.35
CA THR A 81 17.58 -12.50 -22.37
C THR A 81 16.87 -13.79 -22.77
N ALA A 82 17.60 -14.71 -23.38
CA ALA A 82 17.19 -16.10 -23.65
C ALA A 82 17.86 -17.10 -22.70
N ALA A 83 18.62 -16.62 -21.70
CA ALA A 83 19.41 -17.44 -20.79
C ALA A 83 18.89 -17.44 -19.34
N ARG A 84 17.73 -16.82 -19.07
CA ARG A 84 17.16 -16.77 -17.71
C ARG A 84 16.78 -18.17 -17.24
N LYS A 85 17.26 -18.57 -16.07
CA LYS A 85 16.96 -19.88 -15.48
C LYS A 85 15.65 -19.86 -14.71
N VAL A 86 14.73 -20.74 -15.09
CA VAL A 86 13.44 -20.94 -14.41
C VAL A 86 13.19 -22.41 -14.12
N LYS A 87 12.29 -22.67 -13.17
CA LYS A 87 11.79 -24.03 -12.91
C LYS A 87 10.67 -24.32 -13.91
N ILE A 88 10.87 -25.33 -14.76
CA ILE A 88 9.87 -25.84 -15.69
C ILE A 88 9.25 -27.07 -15.04
N LEU A 89 7.93 -27.06 -14.87
CA LEU A 89 7.21 -28.18 -14.30
C LEU A 89 7.17 -29.34 -15.30
N GLU A 90 7.35 -30.56 -14.80
CA GLU A 90 7.28 -31.80 -15.59
C GLU A 90 5.90 -32.46 -15.44
N ILE A 91 4.85 -31.65 -15.50
CA ILE A 91 3.44 -32.08 -15.41
C ILE A 91 2.67 -31.45 -16.57
N GLU A 92 1.64 -32.13 -17.05
CA GLU A 92 0.76 -31.59 -18.09
C GLU A 92 -0.13 -30.48 -17.50
N ASP A 93 -0.50 -29.50 -18.33
CA ASP A 93 -1.24 -28.30 -17.89
C ASP A 93 -2.61 -28.64 -17.26
N ASP A 94 -3.23 -29.76 -17.65
CA ASP A 94 -4.52 -30.23 -17.14
C ASP A 94 -4.45 -30.93 -15.78
N GLU A 95 -3.25 -31.33 -15.34
CA GLU A 95 -2.98 -31.92 -14.03
C GLU A 95 -2.50 -30.89 -13.00
N LEU A 96 -2.07 -29.70 -13.46
CA LEU A 96 -1.47 -28.66 -12.63
C LEU A 96 -2.40 -28.14 -11.52
N GLU A 97 -3.67 -27.86 -11.84
CA GLU A 97 -4.65 -27.40 -10.85
C GLU A 97 -4.96 -28.49 -9.81
N HIS A 98 -5.02 -29.76 -10.26
CA HIS A 98 -5.22 -30.89 -9.37
C HIS A 98 -4.06 -31.06 -8.39
N ASP A 99 -2.82 -31.06 -8.88
CA ASP A 99 -1.62 -31.28 -8.07
C ASP A 99 -1.37 -30.12 -7.10
N TYR A 100 -1.58 -28.88 -7.56
CA TYR A 100 -1.47 -27.69 -6.72
C TYR A 100 -2.51 -27.71 -5.58
N THR A 101 -3.77 -28.00 -5.91
CA THR A 101 -4.87 -28.04 -4.92
C THR A 101 -4.68 -29.14 -3.89
N ASN A 102 -4.19 -30.31 -4.32
CA ASN A 102 -3.98 -31.46 -3.46
C ASN A 102 -2.59 -31.48 -2.78
N LYS A 103 -1.78 -30.42 -2.97
CA LYS A 103 -0.42 -30.29 -2.43
C LYS A 103 0.49 -31.47 -2.80
N ILE A 104 0.30 -32.02 -3.99
CA ILE A 104 1.12 -33.10 -4.54
C ILE A 104 2.47 -32.50 -4.96
N PRO A 105 3.62 -33.12 -4.63
CA PRO A 105 4.91 -32.62 -5.05
C PRO A 105 5.04 -32.57 -6.59
N MET A 106 5.16 -31.35 -7.14
CA MET A 106 5.28 -31.14 -8.59
C MET A 106 6.75 -31.30 -9.02
N PRO A 107 7.08 -32.33 -9.82
CA PRO A 107 8.43 -32.49 -10.36
C PRO A 107 8.77 -31.31 -11.29
N TYR A 108 10.04 -30.91 -11.29
CA TYR A 108 10.53 -29.82 -12.12
C TYR A 108 11.99 -30.04 -12.52
N HIS A 109 12.38 -29.43 -13.64
CA HIS A 109 13.78 -29.24 -14.00
C HIS A 109 14.10 -27.76 -14.22
N TRP A 110 15.39 -27.43 -14.22
CA TRP A 110 15.85 -26.08 -14.54
C TRP A 110 16.04 -25.94 -16.06
N GLY A 111 15.30 -25.03 -16.67
CA GLY A 111 15.42 -24.70 -18.09
C GLY A 111 15.80 -23.23 -18.30
N ASN A 112 16.14 -22.90 -19.55
CA ASN A 112 16.22 -21.50 -19.97
C ASN A 112 14.83 -21.03 -20.37
N CYS A 113 14.48 -19.79 -20.06
CA CYS A 113 13.35 -19.10 -20.66
C CYS A 113 13.80 -17.88 -21.45
N LEU A 114 13.02 -17.59 -22.49
CA LEU A 114 13.01 -16.28 -23.11
C LEU A 114 12.31 -15.32 -22.16
N TYR A 115 13.04 -14.28 -21.73
CA TYR A 115 12.53 -13.18 -20.94
C TYR A 115 12.71 -11.90 -21.74
N LEU A 116 11.61 -11.24 -22.10
CA LEU A 116 11.61 -9.92 -22.73
C LEU A 116 10.83 -8.96 -21.85
N GLU A 117 11.48 -7.91 -21.40
CA GLU A 117 10.86 -6.85 -20.63
C GLU A 117 11.20 -5.48 -21.22
N TRP A 118 10.19 -4.62 -21.31
CA TRP A 118 10.38 -3.22 -21.66
C TRP A 118 9.35 -2.33 -20.96
N HIS A 119 9.70 -1.05 -20.84
CA HIS A 119 8.86 0.00 -20.29
C HIS A 119 8.34 0.85 -21.44
N SER A 120 7.11 0.56 -21.86
CA SER A 120 6.40 1.25 -22.93
C SER A 120 5.84 2.58 -22.44
N VAL A 121 5.95 3.61 -23.29
CA VAL A 121 5.32 4.91 -23.03
C VAL A 121 3.79 4.79 -22.96
N ARG A 122 3.18 3.89 -23.75
CA ARG A 122 1.72 3.78 -23.86
C ARG A 122 1.12 2.70 -22.99
N ASN A 123 1.81 1.57 -22.83
CA ASN A 123 1.28 0.42 -22.10
C ASN A 123 1.98 0.18 -20.76
N GLY A 124 2.97 1.01 -20.38
CA GLY A 124 3.77 0.79 -19.18
C GLY A 124 4.63 -0.47 -19.30
N ARG A 125 4.81 -1.20 -18.20
CA ARG A 125 5.66 -2.40 -18.19
C ARG A 125 5.00 -3.56 -18.95
N VAL A 126 5.74 -4.11 -19.93
CA VAL A 126 5.33 -5.30 -20.69
C VAL A 126 6.37 -6.40 -20.49
N VAL A 127 5.90 -7.63 -20.28
CA VAL A 127 6.73 -8.81 -20.01
C VAL A 127 6.28 -9.99 -20.88
N ILE A 128 7.25 -10.64 -21.50
CA ILE A 128 7.13 -11.95 -22.13
C ILE A 128 8.07 -12.89 -21.40
N GLU A 129 7.54 -13.92 -20.78
CA GLU A 129 8.31 -14.98 -20.15
C GLU A 129 7.81 -16.31 -20.73
N ALA A 130 8.66 -17.01 -21.46
CA ALA A 130 8.28 -18.25 -22.14
C ALA A 130 9.44 -19.25 -22.15
N ALA A 131 9.18 -20.46 -21.66
CA ALA A 131 10.17 -21.54 -21.61
C ALA A 131 10.00 -22.57 -22.74
N ASP A 132 8.86 -22.57 -23.41
CA ASP A 132 8.42 -23.52 -24.43
C ASP A 132 8.55 -23.00 -25.87
N TYR A 133 9.04 -21.78 -26.04
CA TYR A 133 9.22 -21.18 -27.36
C TYR A 133 10.37 -21.80 -28.15
N GLU A 134 10.15 -21.94 -29.45
CA GLU A 134 11.20 -22.30 -30.40
C GLU A 134 12.04 -21.06 -30.70
N LEU A 135 13.31 -21.05 -30.28
CA LEU A 135 14.22 -19.91 -30.44
C LEU A 135 15.23 -20.14 -31.57
N VAL A 136 15.43 -19.12 -32.41
CA VAL A 136 16.48 -19.06 -33.42
C VAL A 136 17.25 -17.76 -33.27
N VAL A 137 18.47 -17.86 -32.74
CA VAL A 137 19.41 -16.73 -32.63
C VAL A 137 20.38 -16.78 -33.81
N GLU A 138 20.62 -15.65 -34.47
CA GLU A 138 21.63 -15.58 -35.54
C GLU A 138 23.02 -15.94 -34.99
N PRO A 139 23.80 -16.79 -35.69
CA PRO A 139 25.02 -17.38 -35.14
C PRO A 139 26.17 -16.38 -34.94
N GLU A 140 26.15 -15.25 -35.64
CA GLU A 140 27.18 -14.22 -35.58
C GLU A 140 26.60 -12.92 -35.04
N ALA A 141 27.15 -12.44 -33.92
CA ALA A 141 26.82 -11.13 -33.37
C ALA A 141 27.58 -10.03 -34.12
N VAL A 142 26.86 -8.97 -34.51
CA VAL A 142 27.44 -7.80 -35.20
C VAL A 142 28.34 -6.99 -34.26
N TRP A 143 28.07 -7.05 -32.96
CA TRP A 143 28.90 -6.51 -31.91
C TRP A 143 28.78 -7.38 -30.66
N GLN A 144 29.73 -7.26 -29.73
CA GLN A 144 29.72 -8.03 -28.49
C GLN A 144 29.74 -7.09 -27.29
N MET A 145 29.00 -7.46 -26.25
CA MET A 145 28.98 -6.76 -24.98
C MET A 145 30.14 -7.25 -24.10
N SER A 146 30.94 -6.32 -23.60
CA SER A 146 31.96 -6.60 -22.59
C SER A 146 31.35 -6.75 -21.19
N GLU A 147 32.08 -7.33 -20.24
CA GLU A 147 31.60 -7.50 -18.85
C GLU A 147 31.31 -6.16 -18.15
N ALA A 148 32.07 -5.11 -18.46
CA ALA A 148 31.81 -3.78 -17.93
C ALA A 148 30.51 -3.18 -18.50
N GLU A 149 30.28 -3.35 -19.81
CA GLU A 149 29.05 -2.90 -20.46
C GLU A 149 27.83 -3.70 -20.00
N GLU A 150 28.01 -4.98 -19.68
CA GLU A 150 26.98 -5.83 -19.10
C GLU A 150 26.59 -5.35 -17.69
N ALA A 151 27.56 -5.01 -16.85
CA ALA A 151 27.30 -4.41 -15.54
C ALA A 151 26.59 -3.05 -15.66
N ASP A 152 27.02 -2.20 -16.60
CA ASP A 152 26.37 -0.92 -16.88
C ASP A 152 24.94 -1.11 -17.40
N GLN A 153 24.71 -2.11 -18.26
CA GLN A 153 23.37 -2.43 -18.79
C GLN A 153 22.45 -2.96 -17.69
N LEU A 154 22.94 -3.85 -16.82
CA LEU A 154 22.19 -4.31 -15.64
C LEU A 154 21.78 -3.14 -14.75
N GLN A 155 22.70 -2.19 -14.52
CA GLN A 155 22.39 -1.00 -13.75
C GLN A 155 21.39 -0.08 -14.48
N ALA A 156 21.52 0.06 -15.80
CA ALA A 156 20.59 0.85 -16.61
C ALA A 156 19.17 0.26 -16.59
N ASN A 157 19.04 -1.07 -16.68
CA ASN A 157 17.76 -1.77 -16.56
C ASN A 157 17.14 -1.57 -15.17
N ALA A 158 17.93 -1.71 -14.11
CA ALA A 158 17.48 -1.45 -12.75
C ALA A 158 16.99 0.01 -12.56
N ARG A 159 17.69 0.98 -13.16
CA ARG A 159 17.26 2.39 -13.18
C ARG A 159 15.99 2.60 -14.00
N ALA A 160 15.81 1.90 -15.12
CA ALA A 160 14.58 1.97 -15.91
C ALA A 160 13.37 1.46 -15.11
N MET A 161 13.55 0.40 -14.32
CA MET A 161 12.53 -0.07 -13.37
C MET A 161 12.22 0.98 -12.30
N ILE A 162 13.25 1.57 -11.66
CA ILE A 162 13.06 2.60 -10.63
C ILE A 162 12.32 3.80 -11.22
N HIS A 163 12.75 4.31 -12.38
CA HIS A 163 12.10 5.43 -13.05
C HIS A 163 10.66 5.12 -13.45
N PHE A 164 10.36 3.89 -13.88
CA PHE A 164 8.98 3.47 -14.12
C PHE A 164 8.15 3.42 -12.83
N MET A 165 8.74 2.98 -11.72
CA MET A 165 8.07 3.01 -10.41
C MET A 165 7.86 4.46 -9.94
N ASP A 166 8.84 5.35 -10.12
CA ASP A 166 8.70 6.78 -9.82
C ASP A 166 7.59 7.41 -10.67
N GLN A 167 7.52 7.11 -11.97
CA GLN A 167 6.42 7.56 -12.82
C GLN A 167 5.06 6.99 -12.41
N LEU A 168 5.01 5.75 -11.91
CA LEU A 168 3.79 5.18 -11.35
C LEU A 168 3.42 5.85 -10.02
N VAL A 169 4.39 6.25 -9.20
CA VAL A 169 4.17 6.99 -7.96
C VAL A 169 3.74 8.43 -8.26
N GLU A 170 4.30 9.07 -9.29
CA GLU A 170 3.90 10.41 -9.75
C GLU A 170 2.54 10.42 -10.45
N ALA A 171 2.15 9.30 -11.11
CA ALA A 171 0.87 9.14 -11.77
C ALA A 171 -0.23 8.55 -10.86
N ALA A 172 0.15 7.85 -9.79
CA ALA A 172 -0.69 7.67 -8.62
C ALA A 172 -0.83 9.04 -7.97
N ASP A 173 -2.04 9.41 -7.57
CA ASP A 173 -2.35 10.76 -7.12
C ASP A 173 -1.35 11.22 -6.03
N PRO A 174 -0.43 12.17 -6.32
CA PRO A 174 0.60 12.59 -5.37
C PRO A 174 0.01 13.37 -4.19
N GLU A 175 -1.31 13.62 -4.18
CA GLU A 175 -2.00 14.23 -3.06
C GLU A 175 -2.00 13.35 -1.80
N ASP A 176 -1.74 12.04 -1.85
CA ASP A 176 -1.84 11.20 -0.65
C ASP A 176 -0.55 11.14 0.21
N ASP A 177 0.64 11.08 -0.38
CA ASP A 177 1.90 10.95 0.39
C ASP A 177 2.45 12.31 0.90
N ASP A 178 2.17 13.43 0.23
CA ASP A 178 2.60 14.77 0.68
C ASP A 178 1.65 15.37 1.74
N GLU A 179 0.36 15.00 1.73
CA GLU A 179 -0.65 15.57 2.64
C GLU A 179 -0.43 15.18 4.11
N ASP A 180 0.21 14.02 4.36
CA ASP A 180 0.54 13.52 5.70
C ASP A 180 1.95 13.85 6.20
N SER A 181 2.79 14.43 5.35
CA SER A 181 4.11 14.89 5.80
C SER A 181 3.98 15.96 6.89
N PRO A 182 4.72 15.86 8.00
CA PRO A 182 4.60 16.82 9.08
C PRO A 182 5.05 18.20 8.61
N GLN A 183 4.23 19.22 8.86
CA GLN A 183 4.49 20.60 8.42
C GLN A 183 5.17 21.44 9.48
N SER A 184 5.48 20.85 10.63
CA SER A 184 5.92 21.50 11.86
C SER A 184 6.74 20.49 12.69
N GLU A 185 7.67 20.97 13.51
CA GLU A 185 8.41 20.13 14.48
C GLU A 185 7.48 19.56 15.57
N ILE A 186 6.49 20.34 16.01
CA ILE A 186 5.45 19.89 16.95
C ILE A 186 4.60 18.77 16.32
N GLU A 187 4.18 18.91 15.06
CA GLU A 187 3.49 17.86 14.31
C GLU A 187 4.37 16.61 14.19
N ALA A 188 5.63 16.76 13.75
CA ALA A 188 6.56 15.65 13.60
C ALA A 188 6.78 14.88 14.91
N LYS A 189 6.83 15.59 16.05
CA LYS A 189 6.95 14.97 17.37
C LYS A 189 5.67 14.22 17.75
N ALA A 190 4.49 14.79 17.52
CA ALA A 190 3.22 14.13 17.83
C ALA A 190 3.02 12.86 16.99
N ASP A 191 3.37 12.91 15.70
CA ASP A 191 3.36 11.75 14.80
C ASP A 191 4.33 10.66 15.31
N ALA A 192 5.56 11.03 15.69
CA ALA A 192 6.55 10.09 16.21
C ALA A 192 6.15 9.46 17.55
N ASP A 193 5.59 10.25 18.48
CA ASP A 193 5.11 9.76 19.78
C ASP A 193 3.93 8.78 19.59
N THR A 194 3.02 9.08 18.66
CA THR A 194 1.91 8.17 18.34
C THR A 194 2.39 6.90 17.66
N ALA A 195 3.28 6.99 16.66
CA ALA A 195 3.85 5.81 16.00
C ALA A 195 4.57 4.89 17.00
N ARG A 196 5.21 5.47 18.02
CA ARG A 196 5.82 4.71 19.12
C ARG A 196 4.77 3.99 19.96
N SER A 197 3.66 4.65 20.29
CA SER A 197 2.55 4.07 21.04
C SER A 197 1.89 2.93 20.27
N ASP A 198 1.62 3.12 18.97
CA ASP A 198 1.04 2.10 18.11
C ASP A 198 1.95 0.87 18.03
N LEU A 199 3.25 1.05 17.79
CA LEU A 199 4.22 -0.05 17.78
C LEU A 199 4.28 -0.80 19.12
N LEU A 200 4.17 -0.10 20.25
CA LEU A 200 4.10 -0.72 21.56
C LEU A 200 2.83 -1.57 21.68
N ASN A 201 1.67 -1.03 21.32
CA ASN A 201 0.40 -1.75 21.36
C ASN A 201 0.40 -2.98 20.45
N ASP A 202 0.94 -2.89 19.23
CA ASP A 202 1.04 -4.02 18.31
C ASP A 202 1.89 -5.15 18.91
N ARG A 203 3.04 -4.83 19.52
CA ARG A 203 3.89 -5.81 20.19
C ARG A 203 3.17 -6.47 21.38
N VAL A 204 2.40 -5.69 22.14
CA VAL A 204 1.60 -6.21 23.27
C VAL A 204 0.51 -7.14 22.75
N ILE A 205 -0.25 -6.74 21.73
CA ILE A 205 -1.33 -7.52 21.13
C ILE A 205 -0.80 -8.83 20.56
N GLU A 206 0.31 -8.80 19.82
CA GLU A 206 0.91 -10.02 19.25
C GLU A 206 1.38 -10.99 20.33
N ARG A 207 1.90 -10.50 21.46
CA ARG A 207 2.24 -11.34 22.60
C ARG A 207 1.02 -11.93 23.30
N LEU A 208 -0.06 -11.17 23.41
CA LEU A 208 -1.32 -11.65 23.98
C LEU A 208 -1.96 -12.73 23.10
N LYS A 209 -1.94 -12.57 21.77
CA LYS A 209 -2.43 -13.59 20.82
C LYS A 209 -1.70 -14.93 20.93
N GLN A 210 -0.44 -14.93 21.37
CA GLN A 210 0.36 -16.14 21.53
C GLN A 210 0.03 -16.92 22.81
N ASP A 211 -0.67 -16.31 23.77
CA ASP A 211 -1.06 -16.95 25.02
C ASP A 211 -2.59 -17.06 25.13
N GLU A 212 -3.10 -18.27 24.91
CA GLU A 212 -4.54 -18.57 24.96
C GLU A 212 -5.17 -18.33 26.36
N ASN A 213 -4.37 -18.17 27.42
CA ASN A 213 -4.85 -17.90 28.78
C ASN A 213 -4.61 -16.46 29.27
N ALA A 214 -4.15 -15.57 28.39
CA ALA A 214 -3.85 -14.19 28.75
C ALA A 214 -5.07 -13.48 29.35
N ASN A 215 -4.85 -12.74 30.44
CA ASN A 215 -5.88 -11.93 31.09
C ASN A 215 -5.48 -10.45 31.18
N ALA A 216 -6.34 -9.62 31.80
CA ALA A 216 -6.09 -8.19 31.93
C ALA A 216 -4.83 -7.83 32.74
N GLU A 217 -4.42 -8.67 33.71
CA GLU A 217 -3.16 -8.47 34.45
C GLU A 217 -1.94 -8.77 33.57
N ASP A 218 -2.06 -9.72 32.63
CA ASP A 218 -1.00 -9.99 31.65
C ASP A 218 -0.80 -8.82 30.69
N TYR A 219 -1.86 -8.09 30.33
CA TYR A 219 -1.75 -6.89 29.48
C TYR A 219 -0.79 -5.86 30.09
N PHE A 220 -1.01 -5.45 31.34
CA PHE A 220 -0.18 -4.43 31.98
C PHE A 220 1.28 -4.88 32.16
N ARG A 221 1.49 -6.14 32.55
CA ARG A 221 2.83 -6.72 32.66
C ARG A 221 3.55 -6.73 31.31
N ILE A 222 2.89 -7.19 30.25
CA ILE A 222 3.46 -7.26 28.90
C ILE A 222 3.73 -5.84 28.37
N LEU A 223 2.84 -4.88 28.63
CA LEU A 223 3.01 -3.48 28.28
C LEU A 223 4.28 -2.89 28.89
N GLU A 224 4.52 -3.10 30.18
CA GLU A 224 5.75 -2.65 30.85
C GLU A 224 7.00 -3.33 30.29
N GLU A 225 6.96 -4.65 30.08
CA GLU A 225 8.06 -5.43 29.51
C GLU A 225 8.43 -4.94 28.10
N GLU A 226 7.44 -4.72 27.22
CA GLU A 226 7.67 -4.22 25.86
C GLU A 226 8.13 -2.76 25.84
N ARG A 227 7.62 -1.92 26.76
CA ARG A 227 8.09 -0.54 26.92
C ARG A 227 9.57 -0.49 27.29
N GLU A 228 10.00 -1.32 28.25
CA GLU A 228 11.41 -1.44 28.64
C GLU A 228 12.27 -2.03 27.53
N ARG A 229 11.76 -3.03 26.80
CA ARG A 229 12.46 -3.60 25.65
C ARG A 229 12.72 -2.57 24.55
N MET A 230 11.70 -1.78 24.18
CA MET A 230 11.85 -0.69 23.21
C MET A 230 12.82 0.39 23.68
N ARG A 231 12.88 0.64 24.99
CA ARG A 231 13.87 1.55 25.61
C ARG A 231 15.29 1.03 25.40
N LEU A 232 15.54 -0.25 25.70
CA LEU A 232 16.85 -0.89 25.53
C LEU A 232 17.27 -0.98 24.06
N GLU A 233 16.35 -1.31 23.14
CA GLU A 233 16.61 -1.37 21.68
C GLU A 233 17.11 -0.03 21.13
N ARG A 234 16.66 1.09 21.72
CA ARG A 234 17.10 2.45 21.37
C ARG A 234 18.46 2.85 21.96
N GLY A 235 19.11 1.93 22.68
CA GLY A 235 20.41 2.17 23.30
C GLY A 235 20.35 3.05 24.55
N GLU A 236 19.18 3.22 25.15
CA GLU A 236 19.01 3.86 26.45
C GLU A 236 19.37 2.84 27.55
N PHE A 237 20.65 2.46 27.65
CA PHE A 237 21.10 1.36 28.51
C PHE A 237 21.14 1.70 30.01
N GLU A 238 21.31 2.98 30.36
CA GLU A 238 21.24 3.45 31.75
C GLU A 238 20.04 4.40 31.91
N LEU A 239 19.12 4.03 32.81
CA LEU A 239 18.28 5.02 33.47
C LEU A 239 19.24 5.88 34.31
N ASP A 240 19.58 7.06 33.82
CA ASP A 240 20.44 8.02 34.53
C ASP A 240 20.03 8.06 36.02
N PRO A 241 20.92 7.75 36.98
CA PRO A 241 20.60 7.76 38.41
C PRO A 241 20.07 9.12 38.90
N PHE A 242 20.44 10.22 38.22
CA PHE A 242 19.82 11.54 38.46
C PHE A 242 18.39 11.62 37.92
N LYS A 243 18.08 10.96 36.80
CA LYS A 243 16.70 10.79 36.32
C LYS A 243 15.90 9.83 37.18
N GLN A 244 16.47 8.81 37.83
CA GLN A 244 15.73 7.95 38.77
C GLN A 244 15.33 8.68 40.05
N LYS A 245 16.24 9.50 40.59
CA LYS A 245 15.95 10.34 41.76
C LYS A 245 14.90 11.41 41.42
N ASN A 246 15.03 12.01 40.24
CA ASN A 246 14.01 12.90 39.68
C ASN A 246 12.73 12.18 39.27
N ALA A 247 12.73 10.90 38.91
CA ALA A 247 11.54 10.16 38.50
C ALA A 247 10.68 9.79 39.70
N ALA A 248 11.26 9.35 40.82
CA ALA A 248 10.50 9.14 42.05
C ALA A 248 10.01 10.48 42.66
N GLU A 249 10.81 11.55 42.54
CA GLU A 249 10.38 12.90 42.90
C GLU A 249 9.33 13.46 41.93
N GLN A 250 9.42 13.16 40.63
CA GLN A 250 8.44 13.54 39.59
C GLN A 250 7.15 12.75 39.73
N ASP A 251 7.21 11.43 39.99
CA ASP A 251 6.06 10.58 40.27
C ASP A 251 5.36 11.08 41.54
N ALA A 252 6.11 11.41 42.60
CA ALA A 252 5.53 12.02 43.79
C ALA A 252 4.91 13.42 43.53
N VAL A 253 5.49 14.20 42.61
CA VAL A 253 4.92 15.49 42.17
C VAL A 253 3.68 15.28 41.29
N ILE A 254 3.69 14.30 40.39
CA ILE A 254 2.55 13.94 39.53
C ILE A 254 1.43 13.38 40.40
N ASP A 255 1.72 12.51 41.37
CA ASP A 255 0.75 11.98 42.32
C ASP A 255 0.17 13.09 43.21
N ALA A 256 1.00 14.03 43.67
CA ALA A 256 0.53 15.20 44.39
C ALA A 256 -0.33 16.11 43.51
N GLN A 257 0.06 16.35 42.26
CA GLN A 257 -0.71 17.12 41.28
C GLN A 257 -2.02 16.42 40.92
N ASN A 258 -2.02 15.10 40.77
CA ASN A 258 -3.20 14.28 40.51
C ASN A 258 -4.12 14.30 41.73
N ALA A 259 -3.60 14.23 42.95
CA ALA A 259 -4.40 14.35 44.16
C ALA A 259 -4.99 15.77 44.32
N ASP A 260 -4.21 16.81 44.04
CA ASP A 260 -4.68 18.19 44.00
C ASP A 260 -5.76 18.38 42.91
N PHE A 261 -5.58 17.75 41.74
CA PHE A 261 -6.53 17.75 40.64
C PHE A 261 -7.80 16.96 40.97
N GLU A 262 -7.70 15.79 41.60
CA GLU A 262 -8.84 15.02 42.11
C GLU A 262 -9.60 15.80 43.19
N GLU A 263 -8.89 16.49 44.10
CA GLU A 263 -9.53 17.34 45.10
C GLU A 263 -10.21 18.57 44.46
N ALA A 264 -9.62 19.14 43.40
CA ALA A 264 -10.22 20.21 42.62
C ALA A 264 -11.45 19.74 41.84
N MET A 265 -11.37 18.61 41.13
CA MET A 265 -12.46 17.96 40.42
C MET A 265 -13.60 17.59 41.36
N ALA A 266 -13.29 17.06 42.55
CA ALA A 266 -14.28 16.76 43.59
C ALA A 266 -15.00 18.01 44.12
N LYS A 267 -14.39 19.20 43.99
CA LYS A 267 -15.01 20.49 44.32
C LYS A 267 -15.79 21.11 43.16
N GLU A 268 -15.46 20.79 41.91
CA GLU A 268 -16.13 21.35 40.72
C GLU A 268 -17.42 20.62 40.33
N GLY A 269 -17.75 19.49 40.96
CA GLY A 269 -18.97 18.75 40.67
C GLY A 269 -18.82 17.90 39.40
N GLU A 270 -19.90 17.26 38.96
CA GLU A 270 -19.86 16.49 37.70
C GLU A 270 -19.57 17.45 36.55
N PRO A 271 -18.59 17.14 35.68
CA PRO A 271 -18.34 17.93 34.49
C PRO A 271 -19.64 18.01 33.68
N PRO A 272 -19.95 19.17 33.08
CA PRO A 272 -21.14 19.31 32.27
C PRO A 272 -21.16 18.25 31.17
N GLU A 273 -22.32 17.66 30.90
CA GLU A 273 -22.53 16.87 29.68
C GLU A 273 -22.17 17.76 28.50
N MET A 274 -21.08 17.42 27.83
CA MET A 274 -20.65 18.14 26.63
C MET A 274 -21.43 17.59 25.45
N GLU A 275 -22.02 18.48 24.66
CA GLU A 275 -22.69 18.07 23.43
C GLU A 275 -21.66 17.52 22.44
N PRO A 276 -21.97 16.38 21.77
CA PRO A 276 -21.07 15.80 20.78
C PRO A 276 -20.88 16.75 19.61
N ASP A 277 -19.68 16.72 19.03
CA ASP A 277 -19.40 17.49 17.82
C ASP A 277 -20.31 16.99 16.66
N PRO A 278 -20.95 17.90 15.90
CA PRO A 278 -21.88 17.51 14.84
C PRO A 278 -21.27 16.59 13.78
N LEU A 279 -19.99 16.76 13.45
CA LEU A 279 -19.31 15.95 12.45
C LEU A 279 -19.05 14.53 12.96
N TYR A 280 -18.64 14.41 14.23
CA TYR A 280 -18.53 13.11 14.89
C TYR A 280 -19.88 12.39 14.90
N GLU A 281 -20.94 13.09 15.31
CA GLU A 281 -22.27 12.49 15.43
C GLU A 281 -22.80 12.03 14.08
N GLN A 282 -22.62 12.85 13.04
CA GLN A 282 -22.97 12.48 11.67
C GLN A 282 -22.20 11.24 11.20
N CYS A 283 -20.89 11.17 11.44
CA CYS A 283 -20.09 10.00 11.05
C CYS A 283 -20.49 8.74 11.83
N ARG A 284 -20.90 8.89 13.10
CA ARG A 284 -21.40 7.80 13.95
C ARG A 284 -22.73 7.26 13.42
N GLU A 285 -23.69 8.14 13.16
CA GLU A 285 -25.00 7.78 12.60
C GLU A 285 -24.88 7.12 11.22
N LEU A 286 -23.95 7.59 10.39
CA LEU A 286 -23.64 6.95 9.11
C LEU A 286 -23.11 5.52 9.30
N GLY A 287 -22.19 5.30 10.24
CA GLY A 287 -21.65 3.98 10.55
C GLY A 287 -22.73 3.01 11.03
N GLU A 288 -23.63 3.47 11.91
CA GLU A 288 -24.79 2.70 12.35
C GLU A 288 -25.71 2.33 11.20
N ARG A 289 -26.06 3.30 10.35
CA ARG A 289 -26.93 3.05 9.19
C ARG A 289 -26.33 2.05 8.22
N ILE A 290 -25.03 2.17 7.91
CA ILE A 290 -24.32 1.21 7.05
C ILE A 290 -24.38 -0.19 7.64
N GLN A 291 -24.10 -0.33 8.94
CA GLN A 291 -24.14 -1.63 9.61
C GLN A 291 -25.54 -2.22 9.62
N GLU A 292 -26.55 -1.45 10.03
CA GLU A 292 -27.95 -1.88 10.06
C GLU A 292 -28.43 -2.32 8.67
N ASP A 293 -28.09 -1.57 7.61
CA ASP A 293 -28.47 -1.91 6.25
C ASP A 293 -27.81 -3.21 5.77
N ILE A 294 -26.52 -3.42 6.06
CA ILE A 294 -25.80 -4.65 5.72
C ILE A 294 -26.43 -5.86 6.41
N GLU A 295 -26.72 -5.74 7.71
CA GLU A 295 -27.34 -6.80 8.52
C GLU A 295 -28.77 -7.07 8.09
N HIS A 296 -29.58 -6.02 7.86
CA HIS A 296 -30.98 -6.13 7.48
C HIS A 296 -31.18 -6.82 6.12
N ASN A 297 -30.29 -6.53 5.17
CA ASN A 297 -30.38 -7.07 3.82
C ASN A 297 -29.62 -8.38 3.62
N ASP A 298 -28.94 -8.88 4.66
CA ASP A 298 -28.15 -10.13 4.62
C ASP A 298 -27.13 -10.13 3.46
N TRP A 299 -26.48 -8.98 3.23
CA TRP A 299 -25.53 -8.82 2.11
C TRP A 299 -24.16 -9.43 2.41
N LEU A 300 -23.87 -9.72 3.67
CA LEU A 300 -22.57 -10.24 4.07
C LEU A 300 -22.60 -11.78 4.15
N PRO A 301 -21.76 -12.48 3.36
CA PRO A 301 -21.67 -13.94 3.46
C PRO A 301 -21.21 -14.42 4.84
N GLU A 302 -21.69 -15.59 5.26
CA GLU A 302 -21.22 -16.24 6.48
C GLU A 302 -19.70 -16.50 6.40
N GLY A 303 -18.95 -16.02 7.40
CA GLY A 303 -17.49 -16.16 7.44
C GLY A 303 -16.71 -15.18 6.55
N ALA A 304 -17.35 -14.12 6.05
CA ALA A 304 -16.67 -13.04 5.34
C ALA A 304 -15.50 -12.47 6.18
N GLN A 305 -14.30 -12.47 5.57
CA GLN A 305 -13.07 -11.95 6.18
C GLN A 305 -13.10 -10.42 6.32
N GLU A 306 -12.21 -9.85 7.11
CA GLU A 306 -12.16 -8.40 7.35
C GLU A 306 -11.95 -7.59 6.06
N GLU A 307 -11.27 -8.17 5.07
CA GLU A 307 -11.00 -7.57 3.76
C GLU A 307 -12.21 -7.57 2.82
N HIS A 308 -13.32 -8.22 3.19
CA HIS A 308 -14.53 -8.18 2.38
C HIS A 308 -15.01 -6.72 2.22
N PRO A 309 -15.39 -6.24 1.02
CA PRO A 309 -15.68 -4.82 0.79
C PRO A 309 -16.71 -4.21 1.76
N LEU A 310 -17.77 -4.95 2.10
CA LEU A 310 -18.76 -4.51 3.10
C LEU A 310 -18.20 -4.44 4.54
N ASN A 311 -17.27 -5.33 4.90
CA ASN A 311 -16.58 -5.29 6.19
C ASN A 311 -15.60 -4.11 6.24
N ALA A 312 -14.83 -3.91 5.17
CA ALA A 312 -13.90 -2.78 5.05
C ALA A 312 -14.65 -1.44 5.10
N LEU A 313 -15.79 -1.30 4.40
CA LEU A 313 -16.65 -0.12 4.43
C LEU A 313 -17.14 0.18 5.86
N ARG A 314 -17.81 -0.78 6.51
CA ARG A 314 -18.36 -0.54 7.86
C ARG A 314 -17.25 -0.26 8.88
N HIS A 315 -16.14 -1.01 8.84
CA HIS A 315 -15.04 -0.85 9.80
C HIS A 315 -14.34 0.48 9.58
N GLY A 316 -14.07 0.86 8.33
CA GLY A 316 -13.51 2.17 7.98
C GLY A 316 -14.38 3.31 8.53
N THR A 317 -15.69 3.28 8.31
CA THR A 317 -16.60 4.31 8.85
C THR A 317 -16.61 4.35 10.38
N TRP A 318 -16.66 3.18 11.05
CA TRP A 318 -16.61 3.10 12.52
C TRP A 318 -15.29 3.60 13.10
N PHE A 319 -14.17 3.23 12.50
CA PHE A 319 -12.85 3.66 12.94
C PHE A 319 -12.66 5.16 12.72
N ALA A 320 -13.15 5.71 11.61
CA ALA A 320 -13.21 7.15 11.38
C ALA A 320 -14.00 7.86 12.49
N SER A 321 -15.23 7.40 12.77
CA SER A 321 -16.07 7.96 13.84
C SER A 321 -15.35 7.94 15.21
N ALA A 322 -14.70 6.82 15.56
CA ALA A 322 -13.95 6.73 16.82
C ALA A 322 -12.77 7.72 16.89
N LYS A 323 -12.08 7.97 15.77
CA LYS A 323 -11.01 8.97 15.71
C LYS A 323 -11.55 10.40 15.79
N LEU A 324 -12.70 10.68 15.17
CA LEU A 324 -13.39 11.97 15.28
C LEU A 324 -13.87 12.21 16.71
N ALA A 325 -14.42 11.20 17.37
CA ALA A 325 -14.78 11.29 18.78
C ALA A 325 -13.58 11.73 19.62
N GLY A 326 -12.43 11.10 19.40
CA GLY A 326 -11.20 11.45 20.11
C GLY A 326 -10.64 12.83 19.76
N ALA A 327 -10.90 13.36 18.57
CA ALA A 327 -10.35 14.63 18.10
C ALA A 327 -11.23 15.84 18.46
N LEU A 328 -12.55 15.68 18.31
CA LEU A 328 -13.54 16.76 18.31
C LEU A 328 -14.48 16.73 19.52
N ASN A 329 -14.80 15.55 20.06
CA ASN A 329 -15.81 15.42 21.10
C ASN A 329 -15.38 16.15 22.38
N GLY A 330 -16.27 17.01 22.89
CA GLY A 330 -15.99 17.82 24.07
C GLY A 330 -15.23 19.12 23.85
N ARG A 331 -15.07 19.55 22.59
CA ARG A 331 -14.29 20.75 22.24
C ARG A 331 -15.06 21.77 21.39
N VAL A 332 -16.38 21.61 21.28
CA VAL A 332 -17.22 22.48 20.43
C VAL A 332 -17.08 23.96 20.79
N ASP A 333 -17.01 24.28 22.09
CA ASP A 333 -16.84 25.65 22.58
C ASP A 333 -15.36 26.12 22.65
N GLU A 334 -14.41 25.22 22.44
CA GLU A 334 -12.96 25.45 22.56
C GLU A 334 -12.21 25.06 21.28
N TRP A 335 -12.78 25.44 20.13
CA TRP A 335 -12.18 25.24 18.81
C TRP A 335 -11.69 26.57 18.22
N PRO A 336 -10.48 26.64 17.61
CA PRO A 336 -9.48 25.58 17.44
C PRO A 336 -8.86 25.09 18.76
N PRO A 337 -8.26 23.88 18.80
CA PRO A 337 -7.74 23.33 20.03
C PRO A 337 -6.55 24.14 20.56
N HIS A 338 -6.40 24.18 21.88
CA HIS A 338 -5.22 24.77 22.51
C HIS A 338 -3.92 24.11 22.00
N PRO A 339 -2.81 24.85 21.77
CA PRO A 339 -1.58 24.31 21.19
C PRO A 339 -1.03 23.05 21.88
N LEU A 340 -1.20 22.94 23.20
CA LEU A 340 -0.81 21.77 24.00
C LEU A 340 -1.47 20.46 23.51
N PHE A 341 -2.69 20.53 22.98
CA PHE A 341 -3.47 19.37 22.53
C PHE A 341 -3.61 19.30 21.00
N ALA A 342 -3.13 20.32 20.28
CA ALA A 342 -3.26 20.42 18.83
C ALA A 342 -2.54 19.27 18.11
N GLY A 343 -1.38 18.82 18.60
CA GLY A 343 -0.66 17.68 18.01
C GLY A 343 -1.45 16.37 18.03
N ASP A 344 -1.96 15.96 19.19
CA ASP A 344 -2.78 14.74 19.33
C ASP A 344 -4.10 14.84 18.53
N CYS A 345 -4.73 16.02 18.54
CA CYS A 345 -5.91 16.28 17.72
C CYS A 345 -5.63 16.09 16.23
N LEU A 346 -4.52 16.65 15.72
CA LEU A 346 -4.10 16.54 14.33
C LEU A 346 -3.86 15.08 13.92
N VAL A 347 -3.15 14.32 14.74
CA VAL A 347 -2.89 12.89 14.48
C VAL A 347 -4.19 12.10 14.35
N ARG A 348 -5.16 12.35 15.23
CA ARG A 348 -6.47 11.68 15.19
C ARG A 348 -7.26 12.06 13.95
N LEU A 349 -7.25 13.33 13.55
CA LEU A 349 -7.90 13.79 12.32
C LEU A 349 -7.26 13.18 11.07
N LYS A 350 -5.91 13.10 11.00
CA LYS A 350 -5.19 12.40 9.91
C LYS A 350 -5.60 10.93 9.83
N LYS A 351 -5.68 10.23 10.97
CA LYS A 351 -6.17 8.84 11.04
C LYS A 351 -7.64 8.72 10.60
N ALA A 352 -8.52 9.63 11.04
CA ALA A 352 -9.92 9.65 10.62
C ALA A 352 -10.04 9.82 9.10
N ARG A 353 -9.26 10.74 8.52
CA ARG A 353 -9.18 10.97 7.06
C ARG A 353 -8.76 9.69 6.32
N GLY A 354 -7.73 8.99 6.81
CA GLY A 354 -7.28 7.71 6.24
C GLY A 354 -8.40 6.68 6.20
N TYR A 355 -9.07 6.44 7.33
CA TYR A 355 -10.19 5.51 7.39
C TYR A 355 -11.38 5.90 6.49
N LEU A 356 -11.65 7.19 6.29
CA LEU A 356 -12.66 7.67 5.36
C LEU A 356 -12.28 7.42 3.90
N LYS A 357 -11.00 7.59 3.53
CA LYS A 357 -10.48 7.23 2.20
C LYS A 357 -10.59 5.73 1.96
N ASP A 358 -10.24 4.91 2.94
CA ASP A 358 -10.38 3.44 2.88
C ASP A 358 -11.86 3.03 2.74
N ALA A 359 -12.77 3.68 3.48
CA ALA A 359 -14.20 3.43 3.38
C ALA A 359 -14.74 3.78 1.98
N LEU A 360 -14.29 4.88 1.36
CA LEU A 360 -14.66 5.24 0.00
C LEU A 360 -14.14 4.23 -1.04
N ALA A 361 -12.89 3.77 -0.90
CA ALA A 361 -12.33 2.74 -1.76
C ALA A 361 -13.07 1.40 -1.60
N ALA A 362 -13.45 1.04 -0.37
CA ALA A 362 -14.29 -0.12 -0.12
C ALA A 362 -15.69 0.03 -0.76
N LEU A 363 -16.26 1.23 -0.74
CA LEU A 363 -17.53 1.53 -1.39
C LEU A 363 -17.43 1.40 -2.93
N ASP A 364 -16.31 1.80 -3.53
CA ASP A 364 -16.03 1.56 -4.96
C ASP A 364 -16.00 0.07 -5.30
N ALA A 365 -15.39 -0.75 -4.44
CA ALA A 365 -15.37 -2.20 -4.60
C ALA A 365 -16.78 -2.80 -4.45
N VAL A 366 -17.58 -2.33 -3.48
CA VAL A 366 -18.99 -2.72 -3.30
C VAL A 366 -19.81 -2.45 -4.58
N GLU A 367 -19.65 -1.28 -5.20
CA GLU A 367 -20.31 -0.91 -6.45
C GLU A 367 -19.83 -1.75 -7.64
N GLY A 368 -18.51 -1.91 -7.78
CA GLY A 368 -17.90 -2.65 -8.88
C GLY A 368 -18.28 -4.13 -8.89
N GLU A 369 -18.34 -4.74 -7.71
CA GLU A 369 -18.74 -6.14 -7.51
C GLU A 369 -20.26 -6.32 -7.40
N LYS A 370 -21.02 -5.21 -7.35
CA LYS A 370 -22.50 -5.19 -7.27
C LYS A 370 -23.03 -5.97 -6.06
N LEU A 371 -22.40 -5.76 -4.90
CA LEU A 371 -22.73 -6.48 -3.67
C LEU A 371 -24.04 -5.98 -3.03
N THR A 372 -24.51 -4.80 -3.43
CA THR A 372 -25.70 -4.14 -2.87
C THR A 372 -26.63 -3.61 -3.97
N GLY A 373 -27.77 -3.04 -3.57
CA GLY A 373 -28.67 -2.36 -4.51
C GLY A 373 -28.05 -1.09 -5.09
N PRO A 374 -28.27 -0.76 -6.38
CA PRO A 374 -27.61 0.36 -7.06
C PRO A 374 -27.97 1.74 -6.49
N ASP A 375 -29.08 1.86 -5.76
CA ASP A 375 -29.54 3.10 -5.16
C ASP A 375 -29.01 3.31 -3.72
N TRP A 376 -28.34 2.31 -3.14
CA TRP A 376 -27.87 2.35 -1.75
C TRP A 376 -26.52 3.08 -1.60
N THR A 377 -25.59 2.85 -2.53
CA THR A 377 -24.23 3.40 -2.44
C THR A 377 -24.12 4.91 -2.72
N PRO A 378 -24.90 5.55 -3.63
CA PRO A 378 -24.74 6.97 -3.91
C PRO A 378 -24.93 7.91 -2.70
N PRO A 379 -25.99 7.79 -1.86
CA PRO A 379 -26.15 8.67 -0.70
C PRO A 379 -25.07 8.44 0.37
N ILE A 380 -24.58 7.20 0.54
CA ILE A 380 -23.47 6.90 1.46
C ILE A 380 -22.19 7.55 0.98
N ARG A 381 -21.92 7.49 -0.33
CA ARG A 381 -20.75 8.13 -0.95
C ARG A 381 -20.75 9.63 -0.71
N GLU A 382 -21.88 10.29 -0.97
CA GLU A 382 -22.03 11.73 -0.76
C GLU A 382 -21.72 12.12 0.68
N GLU A 383 -22.24 11.35 1.65
CA GLU A 383 -22.03 11.63 3.07
C GLU A 383 -20.59 11.35 3.52
N LEU A 384 -19.97 10.24 3.09
CA LEU A 384 -18.55 9.97 3.36
C LEU A 384 -17.64 11.06 2.78
N GLN A 385 -17.93 11.53 1.55
CA GLN A 385 -17.19 12.62 0.91
C GLN A 385 -17.36 13.95 1.67
N TYR A 386 -18.57 14.23 2.16
CA TYR A 386 -18.83 15.40 3.00
C TYR A 386 -18.01 15.33 4.30
N VAL A 387 -18.08 14.21 5.03
CA VAL A 387 -17.32 14.05 6.27
C VAL A 387 -15.81 14.18 6.00
N LEU A 388 -15.32 13.54 4.94
CA LEU A 388 -13.92 13.65 4.52
C LEU A 388 -13.49 15.09 4.24
N HIS A 389 -14.35 15.88 3.59
CA HIS A 389 -14.09 17.29 3.30
C HIS A 389 -13.95 18.12 4.59
N GLU A 390 -14.88 17.97 5.53
CA GLU A 390 -14.84 18.69 6.81
C GLU A 390 -13.61 18.30 7.65
N VAL A 391 -13.24 17.01 7.67
CA VAL A 391 -12.02 16.55 8.34
C VAL A 391 -10.77 17.22 7.77
N LYS A 392 -10.68 17.38 6.44
CA LYS A 392 -9.57 18.12 5.80
C LYS A 392 -9.57 19.59 6.22
N GLY A 393 -10.75 20.21 6.38
CA GLY A 393 -10.90 21.56 6.95
C GLY A 393 -10.28 21.66 8.35
N PHE A 394 -10.69 20.78 9.26
CA PHE A 394 -10.16 20.75 10.63
C PHE A 394 -8.65 20.50 10.69
N ILE A 395 -8.11 19.62 9.85
CA ILE A 395 -6.65 19.38 9.75
C ILE A 395 -5.90 20.69 9.45
N ASN A 396 -6.41 21.50 8.51
CA ASN A 396 -5.79 22.76 8.15
C ASN A 396 -5.84 23.78 9.30
N GLU A 397 -6.97 23.88 9.99
CA GLU A 397 -7.13 24.78 11.14
C GLU A 397 -6.18 24.41 12.29
N VAL A 398 -6.01 23.12 12.59
CA VAL A 398 -5.08 22.66 13.63
C VAL A 398 -3.62 22.92 13.22
N ARG A 399 -3.28 22.72 11.94
CA ARG A 399 -1.94 23.08 11.41
C ARG A 399 -1.65 24.57 11.53
N ASP A 400 -2.65 25.44 11.35
CA ASP A 400 -2.49 26.88 11.57
C ASP A 400 -2.19 27.22 13.03
N VAL A 401 -2.81 26.53 13.99
CA VAL A 401 -2.47 26.66 15.43
C VAL A 401 -1.03 26.27 15.70
N LEU A 402 -0.58 25.12 15.17
CA LEU A 402 0.78 24.62 15.38
C LEU A 402 1.84 25.56 14.78
N ARG A 403 1.61 26.04 13.54
CA ARG A 403 2.48 27.02 12.88
C ARG A 403 2.62 28.31 13.67
N TRP A 404 1.51 28.80 14.22
CA TRP A 404 1.53 30.02 15.02
C TRP A 404 2.31 29.84 16.34
N GLU A 405 2.18 28.69 16.98
CA GLU A 405 2.91 28.40 18.23
C GLU A 405 4.41 28.24 18.00
N GLU A 406 4.83 27.59 16.92
CA GLU A 406 6.25 27.51 16.54
C GLU A 406 6.85 28.87 16.21
N GLY A 407 6.10 29.76 15.56
CA GLY A 407 6.56 31.12 15.26
C GLY A 407 6.79 32.00 16.49
N LYS A 408 6.39 31.57 17.68
CA LYS A 408 6.65 32.26 18.95
C LYS A 408 7.86 31.75 19.72
N GLN A 409 8.31 30.53 19.44
CA GLN A 409 9.49 29.92 20.06
C GLN A 409 10.76 30.40 19.36
#